data_AF-A0A0S6X0H0-F1
#
_entry.id   AF-A0A0S6X0H0-F1
#
_cell.length_a   1.000
_cell.length_b   1.000
_cell.length_c   1.000
_cell.angle_alpha   90.00
_cell.angle_beta   90.00
_cell.angle_gamma   90.00
#
_symmetry.space_group_name_H-M   'P 1'
#
loop_
_entity.id
_entity.type
_entity.pdbx_description
1 polymer ?
#
loop_
_entity_poly.entity_id
_entity_poly.type
_entity_poly.pdbx_seq_one_letter_code
_entity_poly.pdbx_strand_id
1 'polypeptide(L)'
;MSRLRALLALVPGLGPLRAAVGGIWRACWAVFAWIFADWRHAALFVLALESLHANVFEIPGLRGELAEARADETRARERAEAAEATVSNLQDAARQAEATQESNLRRVAAERAAKDQEALHDYQDRIAALRARHERLQSQAAAAAARVPGAADVSSSLGSARGAAEAPDDTGLPPVLVCEPMNLHERLIASEQAEQLNALIDAVEGQAAIRTNP
;
A
#
# COMPACT_ATOMS: atom_id res chain seq x y z
N MET A 1 -78.64 27.26 26.96
CA MET A 1 -78.64 26.72 25.57
C MET A 1 -79.25 27.63 24.49
N SER A 2 -80.04 28.68 24.83
CA SER A 2 -80.68 29.55 23.82
C SER A 2 -79.73 30.49 23.05
N ARG A 3 -78.67 31.01 23.68
CA ARG A 3 -77.78 32.01 23.05
C ARG A 3 -76.76 31.44 22.05
N LEU A 4 -76.38 30.17 22.18
CA LEU A 4 -75.51 29.47 21.21
C LEU A 4 -76.21 29.23 19.86
N ARG A 5 -77.55 29.12 19.84
CA ARG A 5 -78.33 28.99 18.60
C ARG A 5 -78.36 30.28 17.76
N ALA A 6 -78.29 31.44 18.40
CA ALA A 6 -78.32 32.73 17.71
C ALA A 6 -76.98 33.08 17.05
N LEU A 7 -75.84 32.75 17.67
CA LEU A 7 -74.52 33.06 17.12
C LEU A 7 -74.14 32.21 15.89
N LEU A 8 -74.67 31.00 15.78
CA LEU A 8 -74.51 30.14 14.60
C LEU A 8 -75.40 30.54 13.41
N ALA A 9 -76.31 31.51 13.57
CA ALA A 9 -77.21 31.96 12.50
C ALA A 9 -76.64 33.10 11.64
N LEU A 10 -75.51 33.71 12.04
CA LEU A 10 -75.00 34.94 11.41
C LEU A 10 -73.79 34.76 10.50
N VAL A 11 -73.31 33.54 10.25
CA VAL A 11 -72.21 33.28 9.32
C VAL A 11 -72.77 32.79 7.98
N PRO A 12 -72.90 33.67 6.96
CA PRO A 12 -73.30 33.26 5.62
C PRO A 12 -72.23 32.33 5.03
N GLY A 13 -72.64 31.12 4.64
CA GLY A 13 -71.75 30.05 4.15
C GLY A 13 -71.92 28.69 4.84
N LEU A 14 -72.62 28.62 5.98
CA LEU A 14 -72.87 27.37 6.73
C LEU A 14 -74.08 26.55 6.24
N GLY A 15 -74.82 27.02 5.24
CA GLY A 15 -75.96 26.31 4.65
C GLY A 15 -75.64 24.86 4.24
N PRO A 16 -74.58 24.60 3.43
CA PRO A 16 -74.21 23.24 3.05
C PRO A 16 -73.76 22.39 4.24
N LEU A 17 -73.05 22.97 5.21
CA LEU A 17 -72.63 22.28 6.44
C LEU A 17 -73.82 21.86 7.31
N ARG A 18 -74.86 22.70 7.43
CA ARG A 18 -76.09 22.36 8.16
C ARG A 18 -76.87 21.23 7.49
N ALA A 19 -76.99 21.26 6.17
CA ALA A 19 -77.64 20.20 5.41
C ALA A 19 -76.88 18.87 5.56
N ALA A 20 -75.54 18.91 5.49
CA ALA A 20 -74.68 17.75 5.69
C ALA A 20 -74.83 17.16 7.10
N VAL A 21 -74.74 17.98 8.15
CA VAL A 21 -74.92 17.54 9.55
C VAL A 21 -76.31 16.94 9.76
N GLY A 22 -77.36 17.54 9.19
CA GLY A 22 -78.72 17.01 9.27
C GLY A 22 -78.88 15.66 8.56
N GLY A 23 -78.22 15.48 7.42
CA GLY A 23 -78.18 14.20 6.69
C GLY A 23 -77.47 13.10 7.50
N ILE A 24 -76.29 13.41 8.03
CA ILE A 24 -75.51 12.49 8.88
C ILE A 24 -76.32 12.09 10.11
N TRP A 25 -76.96 13.05 10.79
CA TRP A 25 -77.79 12.77 11.96
C TRP A 25 -78.94 11.79 11.65
N ARG A 26 -79.63 12.00 10.52
CA ARG A 26 -80.71 11.09 10.09
C ARG A 26 -80.19 9.70 9.75
N ALA A 27 -79.04 9.60 9.10
CA ALA A 27 -78.40 8.33 8.79
C ALA A 27 -77.99 7.59 10.07
N CYS A 28 -77.34 8.27 11.02
CA CYS A 28 -76.99 7.70 12.32
C CYS A 28 -78.22 7.22 13.10
N TRP A 29 -79.31 8.00 13.09
CA TRP A 29 -80.55 7.62 13.75
C TRP A 29 -81.20 6.39 13.10
N ALA A 30 -81.19 6.30 11.77
CA ALA A 30 -81.72 5.14 11.05
C ALA A 30 -80.93 3.86 11.36
N VAL A 31 -79.59 3.95 11.40
CA VAL A 31 -78.71 2.84 11.81
C VAL A 31 -78.98 2.45 13.26
N PHE A 32 -79.10 3.42 14.16
CA PHE A 32 -79.41 3.18 15.57
C PHE A 32 -80.76 2.46 15.73
N ALA A 33 -81.81 2.94 15.08
CA ALA A 33 -83.13 2.30 15.13
C ALA A 33 -83.09 0.87 14.57
N TRP A 34 -82.33 0.62 13.50
CA TRP A 34 -82.15 -0.71 12.91
C TRP A 34 -81.42 -1.68 13.85
N ILE A 35 -80.34 -1.22 14.51
CA ILE A 35 -79.57 -2.03 15.48
C ILE A 35 -80.47 -2.56 16.61
N PHE A 36 -81.36 -1.72 17.14
CA PHE A 36 -82.25 -2.08 18.25
C PHE A 36 -83.55 -2.76 17.84
N ALA A 37 -83.83 -2.88 16.54
CA ALA A 37 -85.03 -3.55 16.04
C ALA A 37 -84.99 -5.08 16.23
N ASP A 38 -83.81 -5.69 16.24
CA ASP A 38 -83.59 -7.13 16.44
C ASP A 38 -82.19 -7.38 17.03
N TRP A 39 -82.06 -8.33 17.97
CA TRP A 39 -80.77 -8.70 18.56
C TRP A 39 -79.75 -9.19 17.52
N ARG A 40 -80.23 -9.74 16.39
CA ARG A 40 -79.37 -10.15 15.27
C ARG A 40 -78.66 -8.97 14.60
N HIS A 41 -79.31 -7.82 14.51
CA HIS A 41 -78.71 -6.61 13.92
C HIS A 41 -77.60 -6.06 14.81
N ALA A 42 -77.77 -6.11 16.13
CA ALA A 42 -76.71 -5.76 17.08
C ALA A 42 -75.48 -6.67 16.92
N ALA A 43 -75.66 -7.98 16.76
CA ALA A 43 -74.56 -8.91 16.53
C ALA A 43 -73.81 -8.63 15.21
N LEU A 44 -74.54 -8.36 14.12
CA LEU A 44 -73.95 -7.97 12.83
C LEU A 44 -73.20 -6.65 12.93
N PHE A 45 -73.73 -5.68 13.68
CA PHE A 45 -73.08 -4.39 13.87
C PHE A 45 -71.76 -4.53 14.64
N VAL A 46 -71.70 -5.35 15.69
CA VAL A 46 -70.46 -5.62 16.43
C VAL A 46 -69.42 -6.29 15.52
N LEU A 47 -69.83 -7.30 14.72
CA LEU A 47 -68.93 -7.94 13.75
C LEU A 47 -68.41 -6.97 12.69
N ALA A 48 -69.28 -6.08 12.20
CA ALA A 48 -68.89 -5.06 11.23
C ALA A 48 -67.91 -4.04 11.85
N LEU A 49 -68.13 -3.64 13.10
CA LEU A 49 -67.23 -2.73 13.81
C LEU A 49 -65.87 -3.37 14.07
N GLU A 50 -65.84 -4.65 14.47
CA GLU A 50 -64.61 -5.41 14.67
C GLU A 50 -63.85 -5.59 13.34
N SER A 51 -64.57 -5.92 12.27
CA SER A 51 -63.99 -6.02 10.93
C SER A 51 -63.42 -4.68 10.46
N LEU A 52 -64.13 -3.59 10.72
CA LEU A 52 -63.65 -2.24 10.40
C LEU A 52 -62.42 -1.88 11.24
N HIS A 53 -62.42 -2.20 12.54
CA HIS A 53 -61.28 -1.96 13.42
C HIS A 53 -60.03 -2.69 12.92
N ALA A 54 -60.14 -4.00 12.64
CA ALA A 54 -59.05 -4.80 12.11
C ALA A 54 -58.53 -4.24 10.77
N ASN A 55 -59.41 -3.84 9.86
CA ASN A 55 -59.02 -3.30 8.56
C ASN A 55 -58.40 -1.89 8.63
N VAL A 56 -58.84 -1.05 9.56
CA VAL A 56 -58.38 0.34 9.68
C VAL A 56 -57.10 0.44 10.51
N PHE A 57 -56.94 -0.40 11.54
CA PHE A 57 -55.85 -0.25 12.49
C PHE A 57 -54.84 -1.41 12.45
N GLU A 58 -55.29 -2.66 12.47
CA GLU A 58 -54.39 -3.82 12.61
C GLU A 58 -53.69 -4.21 11.30
N ILE A 59 -54.45 -4.36 10.22
CA ILE A 59 -53.92 -4.77 8.91
C ILE A 59 -52.87 -3.78 8.40
N PRO A 60 -53.06 -2.45 8.47
CA PRO A 60 -52.02 -1.50 8.08
C PRO A 60 -50.76 -1.61 8.93
N GLY A 61 -50.88 -1.82 10.24
CA GLY A 61 -49.74 -2.02 11.14
C GLY A 61 -48.92 -3.26 10.75
N LEU A 62 -49.59 -4.40 10.59
CA LEU A 62 -48.96 -5.65 10.16
C LEU A 62 -48.32 -5.54 8.76
N ARG A 63 -48.93 -4.80 7.84
CA ARG A 63 -48.34 -4.51 6.52
C ARG A 63 -47.07 -3.67 6.64
N GLY A 64 -47.07 -2.70 7.56
CA GLY A 64 -45.89 -1.88 7.87
C GLY A 64 -44.74 -2.73 8.39
N GLU A 65 -45.00 -3.54 9.42
CA GLU A 65 -44.01 -4.45 10.02
C GLU A 65 -43.46 -5.46 9.01
N LEU A 66 -44.32 -6.03 8.16
CA LEU A 66 -43.89 -6.94 7.10
C LEU A 66 -43.03 -6.24 6.05
N ALA A 67 -43.37 -5.00 5.68
CA ALA A 67 -42.58 -4.21 4.74
C ALA A 67 -41.21 -3.86 5.32
N GLU A 68 -41.16 -3.51 6.61
CA GLU A 68 -39.92 -3.23 7.33
C GLU A 68 -39.04 -4.48 7.45
N ALA A 69 -39.61 -5.62 7.84
CA ALA A 69 -38.89 -6.90 7.92
C ALA A 69 -38.31 -7.30 6.55
N ARG A 70 -39.06 -7.12 5.46
CA ARG A 70 -38.56 -7.36 4.09
C ARG A 70 -37.44 -6.39 3.71
N ALA A 71 -37.58 -5.11 4.06
CA ALA A 71 -36.55 -4.11 3.79
C ALA A 71 -35.24 -4.42 4.55
N ASP A 72 -35.35 -4.90 5.78
CA ASP A 72 -34.20 -5.32 6.57
C ASP A 72 -33.54 -6.58 6.02
N GLU A 73 -34.33 -7.57 5.57
CA GLU A 73 -33.81 -8.74 4.88
C GLU A 73 -33.07 -8.36 3.60
N THR A 74 -33.62 -7.45 2.78
CA THR A 74 -32.94 -6.99 1.57
C THR A 74 -31.64 -6.26 1.90
N ARG A 75 -31.63 -5.37 2.90
CA ARG A 75 -30.41 -4.67 3.35
C ARG A 75 -29.37 -5.64 3.89
N ALA A 76 -29.79 -6.69 4.59
CA ALA A 76 -28.89 -7.72 5.12
C ALA A 76 -28.23 -8.50 3.97
N ARG A 77 -29.01 -8.88 2.95
CA ARG A 77 -28.48 -9.55 1.74
C ARG A 77 -27.51 -8.66 0.98
N GLU A 78 -27.86 -7.40 0.72
CA GLU A 78 -26.99 -6.42 0.06
C GLU A 78 -25.67 -6.25 0.81
N ARG A 79 -25.70 -6.17 2.15
CA ARG A 79 -24.49 -6.09 2.97
C ARG A 79 -23.65 -7.35 2.90
N ALA A 80 -24.27 -8.53 2.89
CA ALA A 80 -23.56 -9.81 2.76
C ALA A 80 -22.86 -9.91 1.40
N GLU A 81 -23.57 -9.61 0.31
CA GLU A 81 -23.00 -9.61 -1.05
C GLU A 81 -21.85 -8.59 -1.18
N ALA A 82 -22.00 -7.39 -0.63
CA ALA A 82 -20.95 -6.39 -0.62
C ALA A 82 -19.71 -6.83 0.20
N ALA A 83 -19.93 -7.53 1.33
CA ALA A 83 -18.85 -8.07 2.14
C ALA A 83 -18.10 -9.19 1.39
N GLU A 84 -18.82 -10.11 0.73
CA GLU A 84 -18.24 -11.16 -0.10
C GLU A 84 -17.41 -10.59 -1.25
N ALA A 85 -17.95 -9.58 -1.96
CA ALA A 85 -17.23 -8.89 -3.03
C ALA A 85 -15.94 -8.24 -2.50
N THR A 86 -16.01 -7.61 -1.32
CA THR A 86 -14.83 -6.99 -0.68
C THR A 86 -13.77 -8.03 -0.35
N VAL A 87 -14.16 -9.16 0.25
CA VAL A 87 -13.24 -10.26 0.58
C VAL A 87 -12.60 -10.83 -0.70
N SER A 88 -13.38 -11.05 -1.76
CA SER A 88 -12.86 -11.53 -3.04
C SER A 88 -11.83 -10.55 -3.62
N ASN A 89 -12.16 -9.25 -3.64
CA ASN A 89 -11.27 -8.22 -4.15
C ASN A 89 -9.96 -8.15 -3.35
N LEU A 90 -10.01 -8.30 -2.03
CA LEU A 90 -8.80 -8.33 -1.19
C LEU A 90 -7.95 -9.57 -1.48
N GLN A 91 -8.57 -10.74 -1.69
CA GLN A 91 -7.85 -11.96 -2.05
C GLN A 91 -7.17 -11.83 -3.42
N ASP A 92 -7.87 -11.29 -4.41
CA ASP A 92 -7.30 -11.09 -5.74
C ASP A 92 -6.18 -10.04 -5.73
N ALA A 93 -6.34 -8.96 -4.98
CA ALA A 93 -5.28 -7.96 -4.78
C ALA A 93 -4.04 -8.58 -4.09
N ALA A 94 -4.24 -9.46 -3.09
CA ALA A 94 -3.15 -10.17 -2.42
C ALA A 94 -2.39 -11.08 -3.41
N ARG A 95 -3.10 -11.88 -4.22
CA ARG A 95 -2.48 -12.74 -5.24
C ARG A 95 -1.71 -11.93 -6.29
N GLN A 96 -2.26 -10.78 -6.71
CA GLN A 96 -1.58 -9.89 -7.65
C GLN A 96 -0.31 -9.28 -7.05
N ALA A 97 -0.36 -8.89 -5.77
CA ALA A 97 0.79 -8.37 -5.04
C ALA A 97 1.88 -9.43 -4.90
N GLU A 98 1.53 -10.67 -4.55
CA GLU A 98 2.45 -11.81 -4.47
C GLU A 98 3.12 -12.10 -5.82
N ALA A 99 2.33 -12.19 -6.90
CA ALA A 99 2.87 -12.42 -8.25
C ALA A 99 3.83 -11.29 -8.69
N THR A 100 3.49 -10.05 -8.37
CA THR A 100 4.34 -8.88 -8.64
C THR A 100 5.63 -8.93 -7.82
N GLN A 101 5.53 -9.29 -6.54
CA GLN A 101 6.68 -9.42 -5.65
C GLN A 101 7.61 -10.54 -6.12
N GLU A 102 7.10 -11.71 -6.50
CA GLU A 102 7.90 -12.80 -7.06
C GLU A 102 8.63 -12.38 -8.34
N SER A 103 7.93 -11.69 -9.24
CA SER A 103 8.54 -11.18 -10.48
C SER A 103 9.67 -10.20 -10.18
N ASN A 104 9.46 -9.28 -9.23
CA ASN A 104 10.48 -8.33 -8.81
C ASN A 104 11.68 -9.01 -8.14
N LEU A 105 11.45 -10.02 -7.29
CA LEU A 105 12.52 -10.79 -6.67
C LEU A 105 13.35 -11.52 -7.74
N ARG A 106 12.72 -12.11 -8.75
CA ARG A 106 13.41 -12.75 -9.89
C ARG A 106 14.22 -11.73 -10.68
N ARG A 107 13.65 -10.55 -10.97
CA ARG A 107 14.35 -9.44 -11.66
C ARG A 107 15.58 -9.00 -10.87
N VAL A 108 15.41 -8.69 -9.59
CA VAL A 108 16.50 -8.24 -8.71
C VAL A 108 17.59 -9.31 -8.57
N ALA A 109 17.22 -10.59 -8.46
CA ALA A 109 18.18 -11.69 -8.43
C ALA A 109 18.98 -11.79 -9.74
N ALA A 110 18.33 -11.63 -10.89
CA ALA A 110 19.00 -11.62 -12.20
C ALA A 110 19.93 -10.41 -12.35
N GLU A 111 19.50 -9.21 -11.93
CA GLU A 111 20.32 -7.99 -11.94
C GLU A 111 21.55 -8.13 -11.05
N ARG A 112 21.39 -8.69 -9.84
CA ARG A 112 22.52 -9.00 -8.94
C ARG A 112 23.51 -9.95 -9.59
N ALA A 113 23.03 -11.06 -10.15
CA ALA A 113 23.91 -12.03 -10.81
C ALA A 113 24.67 -11.42 -12.00
N ALA A 114 24.03 -10.55 -12.78
CA ALA A 114 24.67 -9.85 -13.89
C ALA A 114 25.76 -8.87 -13.39
N LYS A 115 25.48 -8.11 -12.32
CA LYS A 115 26.43 -7.18 -11.72
C LYS A 115 27.62 -7.88 -11.07
N ASP A 116 27.38 -9.00 -10.39
CA ASP A 116 28.45 -9.82 -9.81
C ASP A 116 29.36 -10.39 -10.91
N GLN A 117 28.80 -10.82 -12.04
CA GLN A 117 29.60 -11.28 -13.20
C GLN A 117 30.42 -10.15 -13.83
N GLU A 118 29.83 -8.97 -14.01
CA GLU A 118 30.52 -7.78 -14.52
C GLU A 118 31.69 -7.40 -13.61
N ALA A 119 31.46 -7.35 -12.29
CA ALA A 119 32.49 -7.03 -11.30
C ALA A 119 33.61 -8.08 -11.27
N LEU A 120 33.29 -9.37 -11.38
CA LEU A 120 34.28 -10.45 -11.45
C LEU A 120 35.14 -10.35 -12.70
N HIS A 121 34.55 -10.04 -13.85
CA HIS A 121 35.28 -9.87 -15.10
C HIS A 121 36.23 -8.66 -15.03
N ASP A 122 35.74 -7.50 -14.60
CA ASP A 122 36.57 -6.30 -14.46
C ASP A 122 37.71 -6.50 -13.46
N TYR A 123 37.46 -7.16 -12.33
CA TYR A 123 38.50 -7.54 -11.37
C TYR A 123 39.57 -8.45 -12.01
N GLN A 124 39.17 -9.47 -12.78
CA GLN A 124 40.10 -10.36 -13.47
C GLN A 124 40.96 -9.60 -14.49
N ASP A 125 40.38 -8.68 -15.25
CA ASP A 125 41.09 -7.83 -16.21
C ASP A 125 42.10 -6.92 -15.51
N ARG A 126 41.71 -6.28 -14.39
CA ARG A 126 42.59 -5.42 -13.59
C ARG A 126 43.79 -6.20 -13.03
N ILE A 127 43.57 -7.41 -12.50
CA ILE A 127 44.66 -8.28 -12.00
C ILE A 127 45.57 -8.72 -13.14
N ALA A 128 45.02 -9.13 -14.29
CA ALA A 128 45.83 -9.51 -15.45
C ALA A 128 46.70 -8.34 -15.93
N ALA A 129 46.13 -7.13 -16.02
CA ALA A 129 46.86 -5.91 -16.39
C ALA A 129 47.95 -5.54 -15.37
N LEU A 130 47.68 -5.72 -14.07
CA LEU A 130 48.67 -5.50 -13.00
C LEU A 130 49.84 -6.48 -13.11
N ARG A 131 49.57 -7.77 -13.30
CA ARG A 131 50.61 -8.80 -13.49
C ARG A 131 51.45 -8.55 -14.73
N ALA A 132 50.82 -8.22 -15.87
CA ALA A 132 51.53 -7.87 -17.10
C ALA A 132 52.41 -6.60 -16.94
N ARG A 133 52.00 -5.62 -16.12
CA ARG A 133 52.86 -4.47 -15.77
C ARG A 133 54.06 -4.90 -14.93
N HIS A 134 53.84 -5.76 -13.94
CA HIS A 134 54.90 -6.28 -13.08
C HIS A 134 55.93 -7.12 -13.84
N GLU A 135 55.50 -8.03 -14.73
CA GLU A 135 56.40 -8.81 -15.60
C GLU A 135 57.25 -7.90 -16.49
N ARG A 136 56.65 -6.84 -17.06
CA ARG A 136 57.40 -5.84 -17.83
C ARG A 136 58.46 -5.15 -16.98
N LEU A 137 58.14 -4.76 -15.74
CA LEU A 137 59.13 -4.17 -14.82
C LEU A 137 60.26 -5.15 -14.47
N GLN A 138 59.94 -6.43 -14.23
CA GLN A 138 60.96 -7.46 -13.99
C GLN A 138 61.87 -7.66 -15.20
N SER A 139 61.30 -7.76 -16.40
CA SER A 139 62.06 -7.91 -17.65
C SER A 139 62.99 -6.72 -17.91
N GLN A 140 62.53 -5.49 -17.63
CA GLN A 140 63.33 -4.27 -17.74
C GLN A 140 64.46 -4.23 -16.70
N ALA A 141 64.19 -4.63 -15.45
CA ALA A 141 65.21 -4.72 -14.41
C ALA A 141 66.29 -5.77 -14.75
N ALA A 142 65.89 -6.94 -15.24
CA ALA A 142 66.80 -7.99 -15.68
C ALA A 142 67.65 -7.55 -16.90
N ALA A 143 67.05 -6.89 -17.88
CA ALA A 143 67.76 -6.37 -19.05
C ALA A 143 68.73 -5.23 -18.69
N ALA A 144 68.39 -4.39 -17.71
CA ALA A 144 69.27 -3.36 -17.19
C ALA A 144 70.47 -3.98 -16.45
N ALA A 145 70.25 -4.99 -15.61
CA ALA A 145 71.31 -5.72 -14.92
C ALA A 145 72.27 -6.43 -15.91
N ALA A 146 71.75 -6.99 -17.01
CA ALA A 146 72.56 -7.65 -18.03
C ALA A 146 73.43 -6.68 -18.87
N ARG A 147 73.07 -5.39 -18.94
CA ARG A 147 73.82 -4.38 -19.71
C ARG A 147 75.01 -3.77 -18.96
N VAL A 148 75.18 -4.06 -17.66
CA VAL A 148 76.30 -3.54 -16.86
C VAL A 148 77.13 -4.70 -16.30
N PRO A 149 78.23 -5.10 -16.95
CA PRO A 149 79.15 -6.06 -16.36
C PRO A 149 79.99 -5.34 -15.29
N GLY A 150 79.64 -5.51 -14.02
CA GLY A 150 80.49 -5.10 -12.89
C GLY A 150 79.90 -4.13 -11.87
N ALA A 151 78.63 -3.76 -11.92
CA ALA A 151 77.99 -3.01 -10.84
C ALA A 151 77.21 -3.95 -9.93
N ALA A 152 77.91 -4.48 -8.92
CA ALA A 152 77.23 -4.89 -7.71
C ALA A 152 76.55 -3.65 -7.11
N ASP A 153 75.30 -3.84 -6.72
CA ASP A 153 74.48 -2.92 -5.93
C ASP A 153 73.86 -1.72 -6.66
N VAL A 154 72.80 -2.00 -7.44
CA VAL A 154 71.75 -1.01 -7.73
C VAL A 154 70.40 -1.64 -7.41
N SER A 155 70.21 -2.00 -6.14
CA SER A 155 68.90 -2.33 -5.57
C SER A 155 68.43 -1.23 -4.64
N SER A 156 68.42 0.02 -5.10
CA SER A 156 67.50 1.05 -4.63
C SER A 156 67.55 2.21 -5.61
N SER A 157 66.43 2.92 -5.80
CA SER A 157 66.29 4.04 -6.74
C SER A 157 66.09 3.65 -8.21
N LEU A 158 64.97 2.99 -8.51
CA LEU A 158 64.27 3.25 -9.77
C LEU A 158 63.26 4.38 -9.54
N GLY A 159 63.73 5.61 -9.79
CA GLY A 159 62.97 6.72 -10.37
C GLY A 159 61.64 7.11 -9.72
N SER A 160 61.70 7.92 -8.64
CA SER A 160 60.64 8.88 -8.34
C SER A 160 60.83 10.10 -9.26
N ALA A 161 60.30 10.03 -10.48
CA ALA A 161 60.18 11.19 -11.35
C ALA A 161 58.83 11.87 -11.07
N ARG A 162 58.76 12.67 -9.99
CA ARG A 162 57.70 13.66 -9.81
C ARG A 162 58.22 14.81 -8.95
N GLY A 163 58.43 15.96 -9.61
CA GLY A 163 58.55 17.31 -9.05
C GLY A 163 59.29 17.47 -7.72
N ALA A 164 60.54 17.96 -7.78
CA ALA A 164 61.21 18.49 -6.61
C ALA A 164 60.34 19.59 -5.97
N ALA A 165 59.78 19.31 -4.80
CA ALA A 165 59.29 20.30 -3.87
C ALA A 165 60.25 20.31 -2.68
N GLU A 166 60.89 21.46 -2.47
CA GLU A 166 61.75 21.79 -1.34
C GLU A 166 61.05 21.44 -0.02
N ALA A 167 61.65 20.57 0.79
CA ALA A 167 61.12 20.25 2.12
C ALA A 167 61.68 21.26 3.15
N PRO A 168 60.85 21.81 4.04
CA PRO A 168 61.34 22.60 5.16
C PRO A 168 61.91 21.66 6.24
N ASP A 169 63.09 22.04 6.72
CA ASP A 169 63.83 21.41 7.81
C ASP A 169 63.08 21.68 9.12
N ASP A 170 62.35 20.68 9.66
CA ASP A 170 61.91 20.75 11.06
C ASP A 170 61.84 19.37 11.74
N THR A 171 62.70 19.28 12.73
CA THR A 171 62.85 18.34 13.84
C THR A 171 61.54 17.99 14.56
N GLY A 172 61.23 16.70 14.69
CA GLY A 172 60.24 16.26 15.69
C GLY A 172 59.57 14.89 15.51
N LEU A 173 59.76 14.20 14.38
CA LEU A 173 59.24 12.84 14.22
C LEU A 173 60.31 11.82 14.64
N PRO A 174 59.98 10.77 15.44
CA PRO A 174 60.89 9.66 15.65
C PRO A 174 61.32 9.14 14.27
N PRO A 175 62.59 8.75 14.07
CA PRO A 175 63.09 8.33 12.77
C PRO A 175 62.10 7.30 12.23
N VAL A 176 61.45 7.68 11.13
CA VAL A 176 60.56 6.85 10.34
C VAL A 176 61.18 5.47 10.40
N LEU A 177 60.46 4.52 11.03
CA LEU A 177 60.80 3.11 10.95
C LEU A 177 61.25 2.91 9.53
N VAL A 178 62.52 2.58 9.33
CA VAL A 178 63.05 2.26 8.02
C VAL A 178 62.24 1.03 7.62
N CYS A 179 61.08 1.26 7.04
CA CYS A 179 60.32 0.26 6.35
C CYS A 179 61.31 -0.18 5.30
N GLU A 180 61.86 -1.38 5.48
CA GLU A 180 62.67 -1.97 4.42
C GLU A 180 61.95 -1.70 3.11
N PRO A 181 62.65 -1.20 2.09
CA PRO A 181 62.03 -0.88 0.81
C PRO A 181 61.36 -2.16 0.33
N MET A 182 60.02 -2.17 0.41
CA MET A 182 59.18 -3.32 0.15
C MET A 182 59.65 -3.97 -1.15
N ASN A 183 59.97 -5.26 -1.10
CA ASN A 183 60.54 -5.92 -2.26
C ASN A 183 59.50 -5.90 -3.41
N LEU A 184 59.94 -6.03 -4.66
CA LEU A 184 59.06 -5.90 -5.83
C LEU A 184 57.84 -6.86 -5.75
N HIS A 185 58.03 -8.03 -5.14
CA HIS A 185 56.99 -9.02 -4.93
C HIS A 185 55.97 -8.61 -3.86
N GLU A 186 56.40 -8.06 -2.73
CA GLU A 186 55.54 -7.51 -1.69
C GLU A 186 54.72 -6.32 -2.22
N ARG A 187 55.32 -5.49 -3.08
CA ARG A 187 54.60 -4.41 -3.78
C ARG A 187 53.51 -4.95 -4.70
N LEU A 188 53.75 -6.08 -5.39
CA LEU A 188 52.73 -6.75 -6.19
C LEU A 188 51.59 -7.26 -5.30
N ILE A 189 51.92 -7.97 -4.21
CA ILE A 189 50.92 -8.49 -3.26
C ILE A 189 50.09 -7.35 -2.68
N ALA A 190 50.71 -6.26 -2.23
CA ALA A 190 50.01 -5.10 -1.71
C ALA A 190 49.10 -4.45 -2.76
N SER A 191 49.52 -4.42 -4.02
CA SER A 191 48.71 -3.89 -5.12
C SER A 191 47.54 -4.82 -5.48
N GLU A 192 47.75 -6.15 -5.47
CA GLU A 192 46.67 -7.13 -5.65
C GLU A 192 45.64 -7.04 -4.51
N GLN A 193 46.10 -6.87 -3.27
CA GLN A 193 45.21 -6.67 -2.11
C GLN A 193 44.43 -5.36 -2.20
N ALA A 194 45.07 -4.26 -2.63
CA ALA A 194 44.39 -2.99 -2.83
C ALA A 194 43.31 -3.11 -3.92
N GLU A 195 43.60 -3.78 -5.04
CA GLU A 195 42.61 -4.02 -6.10
C GLU A 195 41.49 -4.95 -5.64
N GLN A 196 41.77 -5.97 -4.82
CA GLN A 196 40.73 -6.80 -4.19
C GLN A 196 39.79 -5.97 -3.32
N LEU A 197 40.34 -5.07 -2.51
CA LEU A 197 39.53 -4.20 -1.65
C LEU A 197 38.66 -3.24 -2.47
N ASN A 198 39.23 -2.68 -3.55
CA ASN A 198 38.53 -1.77 -4.44
C ASN A 198 37.40 -2.48 -5.20
N ALA A 199 37.64 -3.70 -5.68
CA ALA A 199 36.61 -4.53 -6.32
C ALA A 199 35.48 -4.90 -5.36
N LEU A 200 35.78 -5.13 -4.07
CA LEU A 200 34.75 -5.36 -3.05
C LEU A 200 33.89 -4.11 -2.82
N ILE A 201 34.51 -2.92 -2.79
CA ILE A 201 33.77 -1.65 -2.66
C ILE A 201 32.87 -1.44 -3.87
N ASP A 202 33.42 -1.55 -5.09
CA ASP A 202 32.68 -1.41 -6.35
C ASP A 202 31.49 -2.39 -6.41
N ALA A 203 31.69 -3.64 -5.98
CA ALA A 203 30.62 -4.65 -5.94
C ALA A 203 29.52 -4.29 -4.93
N VAL A 204 29.87 -3.83 -3.73
CA VAL A 204 28.90 -3.42 -2.71
C VAL A 204 28.11 -2.19 -3.15
N GLU A 205 28.76 -1.20 -3.74
CA GLU A 205 28.09 -0.02 -4.29
C GLU A 205 27.16 -0.38 -5.46
N GLY A 206 27.61 -1.27 -6.35
CA GLY A 206 26.80 -1.80 -7.44
C GLY A 206 25.55 -2.53 -6.93
N GLN A 207 25.66 -3.34 -5.88
CA GLN A 207 24.53 -4.02 -5.26
C GLN A 207 23.58 -3.06 -4.54
N ALA A 208 24.10 -1.99 -3.92
CA ALA A 208 23.30 -0.96 -3.26
C ALA A 208 22.49 -0.12 -4.25
N ALA A 209 22.97 0.05 -5.49
CA ALA A 209 22.28 0.78 -6.54
C ALA A 209 21.07 0.04 -7.13
N ILE A 210 20.90 -1.27 -6.85
CA ILE A 210 19.80 -2.07 -7.38
C ILE A 210 18.49 -1.65 -6.71
N ARG A 211 17.55 -1.13 -7.51
CA ARG A 211 16.21 -0.76 -7.02
C ARG A 211 15.43 -1.98 -6.57
N THR A 212 15.14 -2.01 -5.27
CA THR A 212 14.37 -3.07 -4.60
C THR A 212 12.86 -2.85 -4.63
N ASN A 213 12.39 -1.65 -4.97
CA ASN A 213 10.97 -1.36 -5.09
C ASN A 213 10.45 -1.55 -6.53
N PRO A 214 9.17 -1.95 -6.69
CA PRO A 214 8.47 -1.90 -7.99
C PRO A 214 8.44 -0.49 -8.59
#